data_AF-A0A3M1QZ07-F1
#
_entry.id   AF-A0A3M1QZ07-F1
#
_cell.length_a   1.000
_cell.length_b   1.000
_cell.length_c   1.000
_cell.angle_alpha   90.00
_cell.angle_beta   90.00
_cell.angle_gamma   90.00
#
_symmetry.space_group_name_H-M   'P 1'
#
loop_
_entity.id
_entity.type
_entity.pdbx_description
1 polymer ?
#
loop_
_entity_poly.entity_id
_entity_poly.type
_entity_poly.pdbx_seq_one_letter_code
_entity_poly.pdbx_strand_id
1 'polypeptide(L)'
;MRLAGRVVAAPMAGVSDLPFRELAREQGAALVATEMVSAEALVRTPQRGRALMRYEEHERPVAMQLFGGRPEAMAEAARILCDHGVDVIDINMG
;
A
#
# COMPACT_ATOMS: atom_id res chain seq x y z
N MET A 1 -0.29 -4.02 -15.91
CA MET A 1 -1.64 -4.25 -15.34
C MET A 1 -2.63 -3.27 -15.95
N ARG A 2 -3.91 -3.65 -16.11
CA ARG A 2 -5.00 -2.74 -16.50
C ARG A 2 -6.09 -2.80 -15.44
N LEU A 3 -6.52 -1.63 -14.94
CA LEU A 3 -7.62 -1.54 -13.98
C LEU A 3 -8.98 -1.72 -14.66
N ALA A 4 -9.91 -2.38 -13.97
CA ALA A 4 -11.27 -2.63 -14.47
C ALA A 4 -12.20 -1.41 -14.37
N GLY A 5 -11.72 -0.29 -13.81
CA GLY A 5 -12.50 0.92 -13.60
C GLY A 5 -11.62 2.15 -13.33
N ARG A 6 -12.27 3.29 -13.04
CA ARG A 6 -11.61 4.60 -12.84
C ARG A 6 -11.69 5.13 -11.40
N VAL A 7 -12.36 4.39 -10.51
CA VAL A 7 -12.51 4.76 -9.10
C VAL A 7 -11.47 4.01 -8.29
N VAL A 8 -10.70 4.73 -7.47
CA VAL A 8 -9.64 4.17 -6.63
C VAL A 8 -9.90 4.62 -5.19
N ALA A 9 -9.81 3.70 -4.24
CA ALA A 9 -9.89 4.05 -2.82
C ALA A 9 -8.55 4.66 -2.37
N ALA A 10 -8.60 5.86 -1.79
CA ALA A 10 -7.41 6.57 -1.36
C ALA A 10 -6.75 5.90 -0.14
N PRO A 11 -5.41 5.96 -0.02
CA PRO A 11 -4.71 5.55 1.19
C PRO A 11 -5.02 6.55 2.32
N MET A 12 -5.47 6.05 3.47
CA MET A 12 -5.88 6.86 4.61
C MET A 12 -5.39 6.22 5.90
N ALA A 13 -4.40 6.83 6.56
CA ALA A 13 -3.88 6.31 7.82
C ALA A 13 -4.98 6.22 8.90
N GLY A 14 -5.07 5.07 9.55
CA GLY A 14 -6.10 4.72 10.53
C GLY A 14 -7.49 4.44 9.94
N VAL A 15 -7.64 4.41 8.61
CA VAL A 15 -8.95 4.22 7.95
C VAL A 15 -8.91 3.12 6.89
N SER A 16 -7.91 3.10 6.01
CA SER A 16 -7.82 2.14 4.91
C SER A 16 -7.25 0.77 5.33
N ASP A 17 -7.80 0.23 6.41
CA ASP A 17 -7.51 -1.12 6.90
C ASP A 17 -8.19 -2.20 6.04
N LEU A 18 -7.99 -3.47 6.39
CA LEU A 18 -8.51 -4.59 5.61
C LEU A 18 -10.05 -4.51 5.44
N PRO A 19 -10.87 -4.44 6.50
CA PRO A 19 -12.33 -4.35 6.35
C PRO A 19 -12.81 -3.17 5.48
N PHE A 20 -12.19 -1.99 5.60
CA PHE A 20 -12.53 -0.86 4.74
C PHE A 20 -12.27 -1.18 3.26
N ARG A 21 -11.12 -1.77 2.95
CA ARG A 21 -10.74 -2.09 1.58
C ARG A 21 -11.60 -3.19 0.98
N GLU A 22 -11.97 -4.21 1.77
CA GLU A 22 -12.93 -5.24 1.35
C GLU A 22 -14.26 -4.60 0.92
N LEU A 23 -14.84 -3.76 1.77
CA LEU A 23 -16.08 -3.03 1.44
C LEU A 23 -15.89 -2.13 0.22
N ALA A 24 -14.76 -1.42 0.10
CA ALA A 24 -14.50 -0.57 -1.06
C ALA A 24 -14.45 -1.39 -2.37
N ARG A 25 -13.88 -2.60 -2.35
CA ARG A 25 -13.88 -3.52 -3.50
C ARG A 25 -15.29 -3.99 -3.84
N GLU A 26 -16.08 -4.38 -2.84
CA GLU A 26 -17.49 -4.77 -3.03
C GLU A 26 -18.34 -3.65 -3.62
N GLN A 27 -18.04 -2.39 -3.28
CA GLN A 27 -18.71 -1.20 -3.84
C GLN A 27 -18.13 -0.73 -5.19
N GLY A 28 -17.20 -1.48 -5.80
CA GLY A 28 -16.73 -1.24 -7.16
C GLY A 28 -15.44 -0.42 -7.27
N ALA A 29 -14.66 -0.26 -6.21
CA ALA A 29 -13.31 0.31 -6.31
C ALA A 29 -12.43 -0.56 -7.21
N ALA A 30 -11.84 0.03 -8.24
CA ALA A 30 -11.01 -0.67 -9.22
C ALA A 30 -9.62 -1.01 -8.67
N LEU A 31 -9.14 -0.24 -7.70
CA LEU A 31 -7.89 -0.38 -6.95
C LEU A 31 -8.15 0.08 -5.52
N VAL A 32 -7.60 -0.63 -4.54
CA VAL A 32 -7.58 -0.21 -3.14
C VAL A 32 -6.13 0.00 -2.69
N ALA A 33 -5.93 0.91 -1.75
CA ALA A 33 -4.61 1.18 -1.18
C ALA A 33 -4.61 0.87 0.31
N THR A 34 -3.53 0.27 0.80
CA THR A 34 -3.30 0.12 2.25
C THR A 34 -3.12 1.47 2.92
N GLU A 35 -3.02 1.47 4.24
CA GLU A 35 -2.45 2.60 4.96
C GLU A 35 -1.03 2.93 4.48
N MET A 36 -0.61 4.18 4.73
CA MET A 36 0.71 4.69 4.33
C MET A 36 1.84 3.97 5.08
N VAL A 37 2.86 3.56 4.34
CA VAL A 37 4.04 2.86 4.86
C VAL A 37 5.23 3.80 4.90
N SER A 38 5.80 4.01 6.09
CA SER A 38 7.03 4.80 6.22
C SER A 38 8.23 3.99 5.72
N ALA A 39 8.95 4.52 4.72
CA ALA A 39 10.15 3.88 4.18
C ALA A 39 11.24 3.69 5.26
N GLU A 40 11.44 4.70 6.12
CA GLU A 40 12.36 4.61 7.26
C GLU A 40 11.95 3.52 8.26
N ALA A 41 10.66 3.42 8.58
CA ALA A 41 10.17 2.39 9.49
C ALA A 41 10.33 0.98 8.91
N LEU A 42 10.09 0.81 7.60
CA LEU A 42 10.23 -0.46 6.90
C LEU A 42 11.67 -0.97 6.93
N VAL A 43 12.64 -0.08 6.74
CA VAL A 43 14.08 -0.39 6.72
C VAL A 43 14.65 -0.59 8.12
N ARG A 44 14.31 0.30 9.08
CA ARG A 44 14.95 0.34 10.40
C ARG A 44 14.23 -0.47 11.48
N THR A 45 12.92 -0.64 11.34
CA THR A 45 12.05 -1.34 12.31
C THR A 45 11.08 -2.26 11.57
N PRO A 46 11.58 -3.34 10.93
CA PRO A 46 10.82 -4.11 9.96
C PRO A 46 9.52 -4.70 10.52
N GLN A 47 9.47 -4.99 11.83
CA GLN A 47 8.28 -5.54 12.48
C GLN A 47 7.08 -4.58 12.44
N ARG A 48 7.32 -3.27 12.65
CA ARG A 48 6.27 -2.25 12.60
C ARG A 48 5.82 -1.98 11.17
N GLY A 49 6.77 -1.87 10.25
CA GLY A 49 6.46 -1.63 8.84
C GLY A 49 5.67 -2.79 8.21
N ARG A 50 6.03 -4.04 8.54
CA ARG A 50 5.35 -5.24 8.01
C ARG A 50 3.90 -5.39 8.44
N ALA A 51 3.51 -4.84 9.59
CA ALA A 51 2.12 -4.88 10.04
C ALA A 51 1.18 -4.14 9.07
N LEU A 52 1.67 -3.05 8.46
CA LEU A 52 0.92 -2.22 7.51
C LEU A 52 0.93 -2.78 6.07
N MET A 53 1.72 -3.84 5.83
CA MET A 53 1.80 -4.49 4.52
C MET A 53 0.74 -5.58 4.34
N ARG A 54 -0.14 -5.83 5.32
CA ARG A 54 -1.11 -6.92 5.20
C ARG A 54 -2.21 -6.62 4.19
N TYR A 55 -2.40 -7.55 3.25
CA TYR A 55 -3.57 -7.64 2.38
C TYR A 55 -3.92 -9.11 2.10
N GLU A 56 -5.13 -9.35 1.63
CA GLU A 56 -5.68 -10.64 1.24
C GLU A 56 -5.85 -10.71 -0.29
N GLU A 57 -5.80 -11.91 -0.87
CA GLU A 57 -5.75 -12.11 -2.32
C GLU A 57 -6.98 -11.53 -3.06
N HIS A 58 -8.14 -11.55 -2.42
CA HIS A 58 -9.39 -11.06 -3.02
C HIS A 58 -9.44 -9.52 -3.11
N GLU A 59 -8.54 -8.81 -2.43
CA GLU A 59 -8.43 -7.35 -2.53
C GLU A 59 -7.74 -6.92 -3.84
N ARG A 60 -6.97 -7.81 -4.48
CA ARG A 60 -6.15 -7.47 -5.64
C ARG A 60 -6.96 -6.90 -6.80
N PRO A 61 -6.51 -5.81 -7.46
CA PRO A 61 -5.20 -5.19 -7.25
C PRO A 61 -5.15 -4.29 -6.02
N VAL A 62 -4.02 -4.33 -5.31
CA VAL A 62 -3.71 -3.54 -4.11
C VAL A 62 -2.50 -2.63 -4.38
N ALA A 63 -2.61 -1.39 -3.91
CA ALA A 63 -1.50 -0.45 -3.83
C ALA A 63 -0.97 -0.33 -2.39
N MET A 64 0.33 -0.10 -2.24
CA MET A 64 0.94 0.34 -1.00
C MET A 64 1.65 1.66 -1.24
N GLN A 65 1.31 2.67 -0.43
CA GLN A 65 1.87 4.01 -0.58
C GLN A 65 3.06 4.19 0.36
N LEU A 66 4.24 4.47 -0.21
CA LEU A 66 5.46 4.79 0.52
C LEU A 66 5.56 6.30 0.77
N PHE A 67 6.09 6.65 1.93
CA PHE A 67 6.53 8.02 2.21
C PHE A 67 7.87 8.03 2.96
N GLY A 68 8.68 9.07 2.72
CA GLY A 68 9.98 9.23 3.35
C GLY A 68 10.83 10.30 2.64
N GLY A 69 11.85 10.81 3.32
CA GLY A 69 12.73 11.87 2.80
C GLY A 69 14.11 11.42 2.33
N ARG A 70 14.50 10.16 2.61
CA ARG A 70 15.82 9.62 2.27
C ARG A 70 15.74 8.72 1.04
N PRO A 71 16.42 9.05 -0.08
CA PRO A 71 16.37 8.25 -1.30
C PRO A 71 16.78 6.79 -1.10
N GLU A 72 17.79 6.50 -0.29
CA GLU A 72 18.24 5.13 -0.08
C GLU A 72 17.22 4.31 0.72
N ALA A 73 16.54 4.95 1.69
CA ALA A 73 15.46 4.31 2.43
C ALA A 73 14.24 4.05 1.53
N MET A 74 13.89 5.00 0.66
CA MET A 74 12.81 4.84 -0.32
C MET A 74 13.09 3.68 -1.29
N ALA A 75 14.32 3.57 -1.80
CA ALA A 75 14.71 2.51 -2.72
C ALA A 75 14.65 1.12 -2.06
N GLU A 76 15.20 0.98 -0.85
CA GLU A 76 15.16 -0.29 -0.12
C GLU A 76 13.73 -0.66 0.29
N ALA A 77 12.92 0.31 0.72
CA ALA A 77 11.52 0.07 1.04
C ALA A 77 10.73 -0.40 -0.19
N ALA A 78 10.93 0.22 -1.35
CA ALA A 78 10.31 -0.23 -2.61
C ALA A 78 10.72 -1.67 -2.96
N ARG A 79 11.99 -2.03 -2.76
CA ARG A 79 12.47 -3.42 -2.95
C ARG A 79 11.75 -4.40 -2.02
N ILE A 80 11.60 -4.06 -0.74
CA ILE A 80 10.85 -4.88 0.24
C ILE A 80 9.39 -5.06 -0.20
N LEU A 81 8.74 -4.02 -0.71
CA LEU A 81 7.36 -4.11 -1.20
C LEU A 81 7.24 -4.97 -2.46
N CYS A 82 8.20 -4.87 -3.40
CA CYS A 82 8.27 -5.76 -4.56
C CYS A 82 8.41 -7.23 -4.14
N ASP A 83 9.33 -7.53 -3.22
CA ASP A 83 9.54 -8.89 -2.69
C ASP A 83 8.29 -9.41 -1.96
N HIS A 84 7.47 -8.52 -1.41
CA HIS A 84 6.21 -8.85 -0.77
C HIS A 84 5.05 -9.11 -1.75
N GLY A 85 5.21 -8.74 -3.03
CA GLY A 85 4.25 -9.07 -4.10
C GLY A 85 3.07 -8.11 -4.23
N VAL A 86 3.22 -6.86 -3.79
CA VAL A 86 2.20 -5.81 -4.02
C VAL A 86 2.04 -5.53 -5.52
N ASP A 87 0.83 -5.21 -5.99
CA ASP A 87 0.56 -4.94 -7.40
C ASP A 87 1.03 -3.54 -7.85
N VAL A 88 0.95 -2.57 -6.93
CA VAL A 88 1.31 -1.17 -7.18
C VAL A 88 2.08 -0.59 -5.99
N ILE A 89 3.21 0.05 -6.26
CA ILE A 89 3.91 0.92 -5.31
C ILE A 89 3.58 2.36 -5.69
N ASP A 90 3.01 3.09 -4.75
CA ASP A 90 2.72 4.52 -4.88
C ASP A 90 3.68 5.35 -4.02
N ILE A 91 3.99 6.57 -4.43
CA ILE A 91 4.85 7.47 -3.67
C ILE A 91 4.03 8.67 -3.22
N ASN A 92 3.87 8.81 -1.90
CA ASN A 92 3.23 9.98 -1.32
C ASN A 92 4.12 11.22 -1.52
N MET A 93 3.58 12.20 -2.24
CA MET A 93 4.19 13.53 -2.48
C MET A 93 3.21 14.64 -2.05
N GLY A 94 2.33 14.33 -1.09
CA GLY A 94 1.34 15.26 -0.53
C GLY A 94 1.87 16.10 0.62
#